data_AF-A0A7V0T852-F1
#
_entry.id   AF-A0A7V0T852-F1
#
_cell.length_a   1.000
_cell.length_b   1.000
_cell.length_c   1.000
_cell.angle_alpha   90.00
_cell.angle_beta   90.00
_cell.angle_gamma   90.00
#
_symmetry.space_group_name_H-M   'P 1'
#
loop_
_entity.id
_entity.type
_entity.pdbx_description
1 polymer ?
#
loop_
_entity_poly.entity_id
_entity_poly.type
_entity_poly.pdbx_seq_one_letter_code
_entity_poly.pdbx_strand_id
1 'polypeptide(L)'
;MISKRYFEIFRFWSIILFLALFAFSSCKNNTETDDSVWHSRPLPGLISIPKASKLQKEKFNAEALADSFILGMNGNRHIMYECCNREFLDEIIMPAILPYTPKLRELSYAEIVNEVTIFTFQIYQHYFGSSFYRWAGDIFDLDDAQPTGIEIKRRYGLDCSGFSSAPYEIAVYAGLIPDSIALFSTQGFKIYCQMTGFRDEGALDGGGNRFRLDTRELDLLGDELFRIAKNGTPSDKEIALLQPGDIVGRNGHFGIIAFLNGEAYYFESGGWVVPVNGGNPVKAKAAMKKFAQNGYLTIRRCLN
;
A
#
# COMPACT_ATOMS: atom_id res chain seq x y z
N MET A 1 25.65 66.73 -12.99
CA MET A 1 24.47 66.31 -12.20
C MET A 1 23.57 65.44 -13.07
N ILE A 2 23.86 64.13 -13.12
CA ILE A 2 22.95 63.14 -13.71
C ILE A 2 22.02 62.70 -12.59
N SER A 3 20.72 62.89 -12.80
CA SER A 3 19.70 62.87 -11.75
C SER A 3 19.50 61.46 -11.18
N LYS A 4 19.29 61.38 -9.86
CA LYS A 4 18.91 60.16 -9.11
C LYS A 4 17.74 59.38 -9.74
N ARG A 5 16.94 60.01 -10.62
CA ARG A 5 15.87 59.37 -11.38
C ARG A 5 16.34 58.27 -12.35
N TYR A 6 17.53 58.38 -12.94
CA TYR A 6 18.01 57.35 -13.86
C TYR A 6 18.43 56.06 -13.14
N PHE A 7 18.89 56.17 -11.89
CA PHE A 7 19.35 55.02 -11.11
C PHE A 7 18.18 54.17 -10.58
N GLU A 8 17.05 54.79 -10.24
CA GLU A 8 15.85 54.06 -9.80
C GLU A 8 15.09 53.41 -10.96
N ILE A 9 15.05 54.04 -12.14
CA ILE A 9 14.48 53.43 -13.34
C ILE A 9 15.31 52.18 -13.72
N PHE A 10 16.64 52.25 -13.68
CA PHE A 10 17.48 51.08 -13.99
C PHE A 10 17.27 49.92 -13.00
N ARG A 11 17.06 50.21 -11.71
CA ARG A 11 16.74 49.20 -10.67
C ARG A 11 15.37 48.56 -10.86
N PHE A 12 14.37 49.33 -11.28
CA PHE A 12 13.01 48.81 -11.50
C PHE A 12 12.97 47.88 -12.72
N TRP A 13 13.69 48.23 -13.81
CA TRP A 13 13.78 47.38 -15.00
C TRP A 13 14.64 46.12 -14.78
N SER A 14 15.70 46.19 -13.96
CA SER A 14 16.52 45.00 -13.65
C SER A 14 15.79 44.01 -12.73
N ILE A 15 14.89 44.46 -11.85
CA ILE A 15 14.02 43.57 -11.06
C ILE A 15 12.94 42.90 -11.93
N ILE A 16 12.36 43.63 -12.89
CA ILE A 16 11.39 43.05 -13.85
C ILE A 16 12.08 42.04 -14.78
N LEU A 17 13.32 42.30 -15.21
CA LEU A 17 14.09 41.37 -16.03
C LEU A 17 14.49 40.11 -15.23
N PHE A 18 14.81 40.25 -13.94
CA PHE A 18 15.09 39.11 -13.05
C PHE A 18 13.84 38.26 -12.75
N LEU A 19 12.67 38.90 -12.63
CA LEU A 19 11.38 38.20 -12.48
C LEU A 19 10.91 37.55 -13.79
N ALA A 20 11.22 38.13 -14.95
CA ALA A 20 10.96 37.52 -16.26
C ALA A 20 11.89 36.33 -16.55
N LEU A 21 13.13 36.36 -16.05
CA LEU A 21 14.08 35.23 -16.15
C LEU A 21 13.71 34.07 -15.20
N PHE A 22 13.03 34.33 -14.08
CA PHE A 22 12.41 33.28 -13.25
C PHE A 22 11.03 32.82 -13.76
N ALA A 23 10.33 33.62 -14.57
CA ALA A 23 9.08 33.23 -15.23
C ALA A 23 9.29 32.38 -16.50
N PHE A 24 10.50 32.35 -17.06
CA PHE A 24 10.85 31.54 -18.24
C PHE A 24 11.84 30.40 -17.96
N SER A 25 12.21 30.16 -16.70
CA SER A 25 12.83 28.90 -16.27
C SER A 25 11.80 27.83 -15.88
N SER A 26 10.55 27.97 -16.33
CA SER A 26 9.70 26.83 -16.69
C SER A 26 10.14 26.32 -18.06
N CYS A 27 11.40 25.86 -18.14
CA CYS A 27 11.71 24.83 -19.11
C CYS A 27 10.80 23.66 -18.75
N LYS A 28 9.76 23.48 -19.59
CA LYS A 28 9.17 22.18 -19.87
C LYS A 28 10.30 21.17 -19.91
N ASN A 29 10.55 20.52 -18.79
CA ASN A 29 10.91 19.13 -18.85
C ASN A 29 9.66 18.48 -19.45
N ASN A 30 9.70 18.30 -20.76
CA ASN A 30 9.06 17.15 -21.38
C ASN A 30 9.71 15.91 -20.75
N THR A 31 9.38 15.62 -19.49
CA THR A 31 9.35 14.23 -19.06
C THR A 31 8.24 13.64 -19.91
N GLU A 32 8.65 12.77 -20.82
CA GLU A 32 7.81 11.77 -21.45
C GLU A 32 6.62 11.46 -20.53
N THR A 33 5.42 11.54 -21.09
CA THR A 33 4.17 11.13 -20.45
C THR A 33 4.38 9.76 -19.81
N ASP A 34 4.65 9.78 -18.50
CA ASP A 34 5.18 8.64 -17.74
C ASP A 34 4.00 7.74 -17.36
N ASP A 35 3.53 6.91 -18.32
CA ASP A 35 2.63 5.74 -18.18
C ASP A 35 1.57 5.80 -17.05
N SER A 36 1.03 6.98 -16.82
CA SER A 36 -0.04 7.25 -15.88
C SER A 36 -1.35 7.38 -16.65
N VAL A 37 -2.47 6.77 -16.31
CA VAL A 37 -2.79 5.82 -15.26
C VAL A 37 -4.21 5.34 -15.56
N TRP A 38 -4.59 4.21 -15.01
CA TRP A 38 -5.97 3.77 -15.01
C TRP A 38 -6.90 4.84 -14.37
N HIS A 39 -7.70 5.55 -15.16
CA HIS A 39 -8.57 6.65 -14.72
C HIS A 39 -10.04 6.26 -14.48
N SER A 40 -10.41 4.97 -14.61
CA SER A 40 -11.79 4.56 -14.38
C SER A 40 -12.07 4.38 -12.88
N ARG A 41 -13.11 5.05 -12.38
CA ARG A 41 -13.80 4.64 -11.15
C ARG A 41 -15.20 4.16 -11.54
N PRO A 42 -15.60 2.92 -11.22
CA PRO A 42 -14.89 1.87 -10.47
C PRO A 42 -13.84 1.08 -11.29
N LEU A 43 -12.89 0.43 -10.60
CA LEU A 43 -12.05 -0.63 -11.18
C LEU A 43 -12.92 -1.86 -11.46
N PRO A 44 -12.63 -2.65 -12.51
CA PRO A 44 -13.35 -3.89 -12.78
C PRO A 44 -13.05 -4.93 -11.70
N GLY A 45 -14.10 -5.62 -11.24
CA GLY A 45 -14.01 -6.72 -10.28
C GLY A 45 -15.38 -7.37 -10.09
N LEU A 46 -15.37 -8.60 -9.58
CA LEU A 46 -16.56 -9.40 -9.28
C LEU A 46 -17.34 -8.84 -8.09
N ILE A 47 -16.62 -8.39 -7.06
CA ILE A 47 -17.19 -7.97 -5.78
C ILE A 47 -17.63 -6.51 -5.86
N SER A 48 -18.93 -6.27 -5.72
CA SER A 48 -19.48 -4.91 -5.73
C SER A 48 -19.20 -4.18 -4.41
N ILE A 49 -18.80 -2.91 -4.49
CA ILE A 49 -18.73 -2.03 -3.32
C ILE A 49 -20.16 -1.61 -2.93
N PRO A 50 -20.64 -1.99 -1.73
CA PRO A 50 -21.96 -1.56 -1.29
C PRO A 50 -21.99 -0.05 -1.06
N LYS A 51 -23.15 0.56 -1.27
CA LYS A 51 -23.34 1.97 -0.93
C LYS A 51 -23.33 2.13 0.60
N ALA A 52 -22.33 2.83 1.12
CA ALA A 52 -22.24 3.12 2.55
C ALA A 52 -23.42 3.97 3.04
N SER A 53 -24.10 3.50 4.09
CA SER A 53 -25.11 4.29 4.81
C SER A 53 -24.47 5.49 5.51
N LYS A 54 -25.30 6.48 5.89
CA LYS A 54 -24.82 7.64 6.64
C LYS A 54 -24.14 7.22 7.96
N LEU A 55 -24.75 6.31 8.71
CA LEU A 55 -24.20 5.81 9.98
C LEU A 55 -22.85 5.12 9.78
N GLN A 56 -22.73 4.28 8.73
CA GLN A 56 -21.45 3.64 8.41
C GLN A 56 -20.38 4.66 8.04
N LYS A 57 -20.72 5.73 7.30
CA LYS A 57 -19.76 6.80 6.98
C LYS A 57 -19.42 7.65 8.20
N GLU A 58 -20.32 7.81 9.16
CA GLU A 58 -20.01 8.51 10.41
C GLU A 58 -19.10 7.68 11.30
N LYS A 59 -19.31 6.36 11.35
CA LYS A 59 -18.47 5.44 12.11
C LYS A 59 -17.11 5.21 11.46
N PHE A 60 -17.10 4.80 10.19
CA PHE A 60 -15.91 4.50 9.39
C PHE A 60 -15.60 5.68 8.48
N ASN A 61 -14.76 6.60 8.96
CA ASN A 61 -14.30 7.73 8.16
C ASN A 61 -12.80 7.97 8.34
N ALA A 62 -12.21 8.62 7.34
CA ALA A 62 -10.79 8.98 7.32
C ALA A 62 -10.35 9.85 8.51
N GLU A 63 -11.30 10.56 9.14
CA GLU A 63 -11.00 11.49 10.23
C GLU A 63 -11.12 10.87 11.63
N ALA A 64 -11.68 9.65 11.74
CA ALA A 64 -11.86 8.95 13.00
C ALA A 64 -10.52 8.75 13.71
N LEU A 65 -10.45 9.08 14.99
CA LEU A 65 -9.23 8.97 15.78
C LEU A 65 -9.13 7.59 16.45
N ALA A 66 -7.92 7.05 16.44
CA ALA A 66 -7.56 5.84 17.15
C ALA A 66 -7.68 6.02 18.67
N ASP A 67 -8.00 4.93 19.36
CA ASP A 67 -7.85 4.86 20.81
C ASP A 67 -6.36 4.94 21.17
N SER A 68 -6.06 5.43 22.38
CA SER A 68 -4.68 5.63 22.81
C SER A 68 -4.46 5.30 24.28
N PHE A 69 -3.28 4.80 24.60
CA PHE A 69 -2.86 4.48 25.96
C PHE A 69 -1.42 4.93 26.23
N ILE A 70 -1.02 4.97 27.51
CA ILE A 70 0.35 5.35 27.89
C ILE A 70 1.17 4.09 28.15
N LEU A 71 2.28 3.93 27.42
CA LEU A 71 3.25 2.86 27.63
C LEU A 71 4.58 3.42 28.14
N GLY A 72 5.17 2.73 29.13
CA GLY A 72 6.51 3.03 29.62
C GLY A 72 7.55 2.25 28.83
N MET A 73 8.40 2.92 28.06
CA MET A 73 9.50 2.30 27.30
C MET A 73 10.81 3.02 27.60
N ASN A 74 11.87 2.27 27.94
CA ASN A 74 13.21 2.82 28.20
C ASN A 74 13.24 3.99 29.21
N GLY A 75 12.39 3.93 30.24
CA GLY A 75 12.27 4.99 31.27
C GLY A 75 11.44 6.20 30.86
N ASN A 76 10.90 6.26 29.64
CA ASN A 76 10.04 7.32 29.14
C ASN A 76 8.59 6.86 29.00
N ARG A 77 7.64 7.79 29.08
CA ARG A 77 6.21 7.54 28.81
C ARG A 77 5.87 7.99 27.40
N HIS A 78 5.25 7.10 26.64
CA HIS A 78 4.82 7.33 25.27
C HIS A 78 3.30 7.16 25.17
N ILE A 79 2.64 8.00 24.36
CA ILE A 79 1.23 7.81 23.99
C ILE A 79 1.21 6.93 22.77
N MET A 80 0.65 5.73 22.89
CA MET A 80 0.56 4.73 21.84
C MET A 80 -0.84 4.79 21.22
N TYR A 81 -0.94 4.58 19.91
CA TYR A 81 -2.22 4.54 19.19
C TYR A 81 -2.44 3.18 18.53
N GLU A 82 -3.67 2.68 18.60
CA GLU A 82 -4.07 1.38 18.06
C GLU A 82 -5.03 1.55 16.88
N CYS A 83 -4.79 0.78 15.82
CA CYS A 83 -5.73 0.62 14.72
C CYS A 83 -6.94 -0.22 15.14
N CYS A 84 -8.04 -0.08 14.41
CA CYS A 84 -9.26 -0.87 14.59
C CYS A 84 -9.80 -1.40 13.26
N ASN A 85 -8.94 -1.80 12.33
CA ASN A 85 -9.34 -2.34 11.03
C ASN A 85 -10.16 -3.63 11.16
N ARG A 86 -10.01 -4.40 12.23
CA ARG A 86 -10.79 -5.62 12.47
C ARG A 86 -12.29 -5.34 12.54
N GLU A 87 -12.67 -4.22 13.16
CA GLU A 87 -14.06 -3.77 13.21
C GLU A 87 -14.59 -3.47 11.79
N PHE A 88 -13.77 -2.82 10.95
CA PHE A 88 -14.12 -2.56 9.55
C PHE A 88 -14.18 -3.84 8.72
N LEU A 89 -13.29 -4.80 9.00
CA LEU A 89 -13.32 -6.13 8.39
C LEU A 89 -14.65 -6.82 8.66
N ASP A 90 -15.02 -6.96 9.94
CA ASP A 90 -16.19 -7.74 10.35
C ASP A 90 -17.52 -7.05 10.00
N GLU A 91 -17.58 -5.71 10.02
CA GLU A 91 -18.84 -4.97 9.78
C GLU A 91 -19.06 -4.53 8.32
N ILE A 92 -18.00 -4.37 7.52
CA ILE A 92 -18.11 -3.83 6.16
C ILE A 92 -17.56 -4.81 5.12
N ILE A 93 -16.31 -5.24 5.26
CA ILE A 93 -15.61 -6.04 4.24
C ILE A 93 -16.23 -7.43 4.13
N MET A 94 -16.34 -8.16 5.24
CA MET A 94 -16.87 -9.53 5.23
C MET A 94 -18.33 -9.60 4.78
N PRO A 95 -19.26 -8.76 5.27
CA PRO A 95 -20.63 -8.73 4.76
C PRO A 95 -20.72 -8.43 3.26
N ALA A 96 -19.76 -7.68 2.69
CA ALA A 96 -19.69 -7.41 1.26
C ALA A 96 -19.12 -8.59 0.45
N ILE A 97 -18.19 -9.36 1.01
CA ILE A 97 -17.53 -10.51 0.34
C ILE A 97 -18.39 -11.78 0.41
N LEU A 98 -19.00 -12.06 1.56
CA LEU A 98 -19.71 -13.32 1.81
C LEU A 98 -20.73 -13.71 0.71
N PRO A 99 -21.54 -12.80 0.16
CA PRO A 99 -22.48 -13.10 -0.93
C PRO A 99 -21.81 -13.61 -2.21
N TYR A 100 -20.54 -13.27 -2.44
CA TYR A 100 -19.77 -13.65 -3.62
C TYR A 100 -18.94 -14.92 -3.42
N THR A 101 -18.87 -15.46 -2.21
CA THR A 101 -18.06 -16.66 -1.91
C THR A 101 -18.35 -17.87 -2.80
N PRO A 102 -19.60 -18.18 -3.25
CA PRO A 102 -19.82 -19.28 -4.18
C PRO A 102 -19.09 -19.08 -5.51
N LYS A 103 -19.16 -17.87 -6.08
CA LYS A 103 -18.50 -17.53 -7.34
C LYS A 103 -16.98 -17.44 -7.18
N LEU A 104 -16.51 -16.88 -6.06
CA LEU A 104 -15.07 -16.78 -5.78
C LEU A 104 -14.44 -18.17 -5.68
N ARG A 105 -15.14 -19.18 -5.17
CA ARG A 105 -14.66 -20.58 -5.10
C ARG A 105 -14.52 -21.27 -6.45
N GLU A 106 -15.09 -20.71 -7.52
CA GLU A 106 -14.92 -21.21 -8.89
C GLU A 106 -13.61 -20.72 -9.52
N LEU A 107 -12.97 -19.72 -8.91
CA LEU A 107 -11.71 -19.13 -9.37
C LEU A 107 -10.50 -19.89 -8.84
N SER A 108 -9.37 -19.76 -9.52
CA SER A 108 -8.07 -20.18 -8.97
C SER A 108 -7.68 -19.31 -7.76
N TYR A 109 -6.78 -19.79 -6.91
CA TYR A 109 -6.36 -19.04 -5.73
C TYR A 109 -5.72 -17.69 -6.07
N ALA A 110 -4.94 -17.62 -7.16
CA ALA A 110 -4.38 -16.36 -7.64
C ALA A 110 -5.49 -15.39 -8.07
N GLU A 111 -6.51 -15.86 -8.78
CA GLU A 111 -7.66 -15.03 -9.17
C GLU A 111 -8.50 -14.60 -7.96
N ILE A 112 -8.64 -15.43 -6.93
CA ILE A 112 -9.27 -15.02 -5.66
C ILE A 112 -8.49 -13.87 -5.03
N VAL A 113 -7.16 -13.99 -4.91
CA VAL A 113 -6.31 -12.92 -4.37
C VAL A 113 -6.41 -11.67 -5.25
N ASN A 114 -6.51 -11.81 -6.58
CA ASN A 114 -6.72 -10.69 -7.49
C ASN A 114 -8.00 -9.90 -7.14
N GLU A 115 -9.13 -10.62 -7.07
CA GLU A 115 -10.45 -10.03 -6.80
C GLU A 115 -10.47 -9.37 -5.42
N VAL A 116 -9.90 -10.03 -4.41
CA VAL A 116 -9.84 -9.49 -3.05
C VAL A 116 -8.89 -8.29 -2.97
N THR A 117 -7.78 -8.26 -3.72
CA THR A 117 -6.87 -7.11 -3.79
C THR A 117 -7.57 -5.88 -4.34
N ILE A 118 -8.25 -6.04 -5.48
CA ILE A 118 -8.99 -4.98 -6.15
C ILE A 118 -10.10 -4.47 -5.21
N PHE A 119 -10.89 -5.39 -4.63
CA PHE A 119 -11.95 -5.03 -3.70
C PHE A 119 -11.42 -4.29 -2.47
N THR A 120 -10.39 -4.82 -1.81
CA THR A 120 -9.79 -4.23 -0.59
C THR A 120 -9.28 -2.81 -0.88
N PHE A 121 -8.59 -2.64 -2.00
CA PHE A 121 -8.12 -1.32 -2.41
C PHE A 121 -9.29 -0.34 -2.60
N GLN A 122 -10.32 -0.73 -3.34
CA GLN A 122 -11.42 0.17 -3.64
C GLN A 122 -12.31 0.45 -2.42
N ILE A 123 -12.57 -0.53 -1.55
CA ILE A 123 -13.39 -0.34 -0.35
C ILE A 123 -12.69 0.58 0.65
N TYR A 124 -11.38 0.43 0.83
CA TYR A 124 -10.61 1.37 1.65
C TYR A 124 -10.61 2.76 1.03
N GLN A 125 -10.41 2.89 -0.29
CA GLN A 125 -10.52 4.20 -0.94
C GLN A 125 -11.91 4.83 -0.83
N HIS A 126 -12.96 4.01 -0.86
CA HIS A 126 -14.34 4.49 -0.73
C HIS A 126 -14.62 5.13 0.64
N TYR A 127 -14.05 4.57 1.71
CA TYR A 127 -14.29 5.03 3.08
C TYR A 127 -13.24 6.02 3.59
N PHE A 128 -11.98 5.87 3.18
CA PHE A 128 -10.85 6.59 3.77
C PHE A 128 -10.11 7.52 2.79
N GLY A 129 -10.45 7.50 1.50
CA GLY A 129 -9.92 8.41 0.49
C GLY A 129 -8.79 7.82 -0.35
N SER A 130 -8.21 8.64 -1.24
CA SER A 130 -7.25 8.19 -2.26
C SER A 130 -5.99 7.51 -1.70
N SER A 131 -5.52 7.99 -0.55
CA SER A 131 -4.52 7.30 0.26
C SER A 131 -5.25 6.83 1.51
N PHE A 132 -5.18 5.54 1.79
CA PHE A 132 -5.70 4.95 3.02
C PHE A 132 -4.56 4.41 3.89
N TYR A 133 -3.35 4.94 3.65
CA TYR A 133 -2.18 4.60 4.42
C TYR A 133 -2.36 4.95 5.89
N ARG A 134 -1.92 4.03 6.75
CA ARG A 134 -1.83 4.23 8.19
C ARG A 134 -0.67 3.39 8.67
N TRP A 135 0.24 3.98 9.44
CA TRP A 135 1.31 3.21 10.04
C TRP A 135 0.77 2.20 11.05
N ALA A 136 1.34 0.99 11.07
CA ALA A 136 0.88 -0.13 11.89
C ALA A 136 -0.57 -0.55 11.63
N GLY A 137 -1.05 -0.31 10.41
CA GLY A 137 -2.35 -0.76 9.98
C GLY A 137 -2.27 -2.12 9.30
N ASP A 138 -2.77 -3.17 9.94
CA ASP A 138 -3.11 -4.45 9.30
C ASP A 138 -4.59 -4.78 9.49
N ILE A 139 -5.11 -5.75 8.74
CA ILE A 139 -6.55 -6.04 8.71
C ILE A 139 -7.09 -6.66 10.01
N PHE A 140 -6.22 -7.22 10.84
CA PHE A 140 -6.57 -7.91 12.08
C PHE A 140 -6.11 -7.17 13.35
N ASP A 141 -5.54 -5.98 13.20
CA ASP A 141 -4.97 -5.18 14.29
C ASP A 141 -3.93 -5.98 15.12
N LEU A 142 -3.10 -6.75 14.40
CA LEU A 142 -2.00 -7.54 14.95
C LEU A 142 -0.67 -6.81 15.02
N ASP A 143 -0.56 -5.63 14.44
CA ASP A 143 0.64 -4.80 14.60
C ASP A 143 0.65 -4.09 15.96
N ASP A 144 1.84 -3.69 16.41
CA ASP A 144 2.02 -3.03 17.68
C ASP A 144 1.57 -1.57 17.61
N ALA A 145 0.97 -1.10 18.71
CA ALA A 145 0.59 0.29 18.87
C ALA A 145 1.80 1.23 18.71
N GLN A 146 1.60 2.42 18.13
CA GLN A 146 2.73 3.28 17.71
C GLN A 146 2.78 4.63 18.43
N PRO A 147 3.98 5.15 18.78
CA PRO A 147 4.09 6.31 19.66
C PRO A 147 4.10 7.70 18.99
N THR A 148 4.39 7.84 17.69
CA THR A 148 4.66 9.18 17.08
C THR A 148 4.39 9.32 15.59
N GLY A 149 3.38 10.12 15.19
CA GLY A 149 3.15 10.60 13.80
C GLY A 149 1.71 11.06 13.53
N ILE A 150 1.48 11.89 12.51
CA ILE A 150 0.10 12.30 12.10
C ILE A 150 -0.63 11.10 11.50
N GLU A 151 0.08 10.36 10.65
CA GLU A 151 -0.28 9.08 10.05
C GLU A 151 -0.36 7.92 11.06
N ILE A 152 -0.34 8.19 12.39
CA ILE A 152 -0.58 7.19 13.46
C ILE A 152 -1.89 7.39 14.25
N LYS A 153 -2.43 8.61 14.36
CA LYS A 153 -3.66 8.92 15.14
C LYS A 153 -5.04 8.53 14.56
N ARG A 154 -5.14 8.00 13.35
CA ARG A 154 -6.39 7.64 12.68
C ARG A 154 -6.73 6.22 13.10
N ARG A 155 -8.02 5.94 13.18
CA ARG A 155 -8.54 4.67 13.66
C ARG A 155 -8.41 3.55 12.63
N TYR A 156 -8.45 3.89 11.35
CA TYR A 156 -8.54 2.95 10.24
C TYR A 156 -7.52 3.28 9.16
N GLY A 157 -7.16 2.26 8.38
CA GLY A 157 -6.18 2.35 7.30
C GLY A 157 -5.14 1.24 7.41
N LEU A 158 -4.41 0.99 6.33
CA LEU A 158 -3.43 -0.08 6.25
C LEU A 158 -2.05 0.49 5.94
N ASP A 159 -1.00 -0.05 6.53
CA ASP A 159 0.36 0.25 6.06
C ASP A 159 0.67 -0.55 4.79
N CYS A 160 1.92 -0.50 4.33
CA CYS A 160 2.31 -1.12 3.07
C CYS A 160 2.28 -2.66 3.14
N SER A 161 2.80 -3.24 4.22
CA SER A 161 2.80 -4.69 4.48
C SER A 161 1.40 -5.19 4.80
N GLY A 162 0.65 -4.50 5.65
CA GLY A 162 -0.72 -4.81 6.01
C GLY A 162 -1.68 -4.77 4.82
N PHE A 163 -1.49 -3.83 3.88
CA PHE A 163 -2.24 -3.86 2.63
C PHE A 163 -1.79 -4.98 1.68
N SER A 164 -0.50 -5.27 1.61
CA SER A 164 0.02 -6.34 0.75
C SER A 164 -0.41 -7.74 1.24
N SER A 165 -0.57 -7.93 2.56
CA SER A 165 -1.05 -9.19 3.15
C SER A 165 -2.56 -9.27 3.27
N ALA A 166 -3.29 -8.14 3.39
CA ALA A 166 -4.73 -8.13 3.59
C ALA A 166 -5.54 -9.03 2.63
N PRO A 167 -5.24 -9.10 1.31
CA PRO A 167 -5.99 -9.99 0.41
C PRO A 167 -5.85 -11.47 0.77
N TYR A 168 -4.67 -11.88 1.23
CA TYR A 168 -4.42 -13.24 1.73
C TYR A 168 -5.16 -13.50 3.03
N GLU A 169 -5.07 -12.55 3.97
CA GLU A 169 -5.77 -12.64 5.26
C GLU A 169 -7.28 -12.76 5.07
N ILE A 170 -7.86 -11.91 4.24
CA ILE A 170 -9.30 -11.91 3.95
C ILE A 170 -9.71 -13.20 3.24
N ALA A 171 -8.92 -13.68 2.26
CA ALA A 171 -9.24 -14.91 1.55
C ALA A 171 -9.19 -16.15 2.47
N VAL A 172 -8.22 -16.23 3.38
CA VAL A 172 -8.14 -17.30 4.39
C VAL A 172 -9.30 -17.18 5.39
N TYR A 173 -9.56 -15.97 5.89
CA TYR A 173 -10.63 -15.71 6.85
C TYR A 173 -12.03 -16.02 6.30
N ALA A 174 -12.24 -15.78 5.00
CA ALA A 174 -13.46 -16.14 4.29
C ALA A 174 -13.57 -17.64 3.94
N GLY A 175 -12.53 -18.45 4.22
CA GLY A 175 -12.47 -19.85 3.83
C GLY A 175 -12.46 -20.05 2.32
N LEU A 176 -11.81 -19.14 1.58
CA LEU A 176 -11.63 -19.21 0.14
C LEU A 176 -10.30 -19.86 -0.25
N ILE A 177 -9.28 -19.71 0.59
CA ILE A 177 -7.95 -20.31 0.41
C ILE A 177 -7.56 -21.03 1.72
N PRO A 178 -6.99 -22.24 1.66
CA PRO A 178 -6.42 -22.90 2.83
C PRO A 178 -5.24 -22.12 3.43
N ASP A 179 -5.16 -22.08 4.75
CA ASP A 179 -4.05 -21.48 5.51
C ASP A 179 -2.69 -22.09 5.14
N SER A 180 -2.65 -23.40 4.92
CA SER A 180 -1.43 -24.18 4.63
C SER A 180 -0.69 -23.77 3.34
N ILE A 181 -1.35 -23.05 2.44
CA ILE A 181 -0.76 -22.57 1.18
C ILE A 181 -0.67 -21.04 1.09
N ALA A 182 -1.28 -20.33 2.05
CA ALA A 182 -1.33 -18.87 2.08
C ALA A 182 -0.27 -18.31 3.02
N LEU A 183 1.01 -18.52 2.69
CA LEU A 183 2.16 -18.04 3.48
C LEU A 183 2.09 -16.54 3.83
N PHE A 184 1.54 -15.71 2.95
CA PHE A 184 1.35 -14.27 3.20
C PHE A 184 0.11 -13.92 4.04
N SER A 185 -0.44 -14.90 4.77
CA SER A 185 -1.44 -14.70 5.83
C SER A 185 -0.84 -15.05 7.20
N THR A 186 -1.40 -14.50 8.27
CA THR A 186 -0.96 -14.73 9.65
C THR A 186 -0.98 -16.22 9.99
N GLN A 187 -2.02 -16.95 9.60
CA GLN A 187 -2.11 -18.38 9.86
C GLN A 187 -1.11 -19.18 9.02
N GLY A 188 -0.94 -18.84 7.73
CA GLY A 188 0.06 -19.49 6.88
C GLY A 188 1.49 -19.25 7.36
N PHE A 189 1.82 -18.03 7.77
CA PHE A 189 3.13 -17.70 8.35
C PHE A 189 3.36 -18.42 9.68
N LYS A 190 2.35 -18.50 10.54
CA LYS A 190 2.44 -19.28 11.77
C LYS A 190 2.74 -20.76 11.49
N ILE A 191 2.05 -21.39 10.54
CA ILE A 191 2.32 -22.77 10.12
C ILE A 191 3.76 -22.89 9.62
N TYR A 192 4.20 -21.96 8.78
CA TYR A 192 5.57 -21.94 8.25
C TYR A 192 6.62 -21.87 9.36
N CYS A 193 6.47 -20.96 10.33
CA CYS A 193 7.36 -20.85 11.49
C CYS A 193 7.43 -22.15 12.28
N GLN A 194 6.28 -22.78 12.53
CA GLN A 194 6.20 -24.04 13.27
C GLN A 194 6.88 -25.19 12.53
N MET A 195 6.80 -25.23 11.20
CA MET A 195 7.37 -26.30 10.38
C MET A 195 8.87 -26.14 10.12
N THR A 196 9.35 -24.90 9.97
CA THR A 196 10.72 -24.62 9.52
C THR A 196 11.64 -24.14 10.64
N GLY A 197 11.08 -23.71 11.77
CA GLY A 197 11.82 -23.04 12.83
C GLY A 197 12.18 -21.58 12.49
N PHE A 198 11.63 -21.02 11.40
CA PHE A 198 11.72 -19.58 11.15
C PHE A 198 11.13 -18.82 12.34
N ARG A 199 11.81 -17.75 12.76
CA ARG A 199 11.41 -16.99 13.94
C ARG A 199 10.50 -15.85 13.56
N ASP A 200 9.33 -15.81 14.21
CA ASP A 200 8.52 -14.61 14.31
C ASP A 200 9.29 -13.58 15.14
N GLU A 201 9.62 -12.45 14.53
CA GLU A 201 10.38 -11.34 15.11
C GLU A 201 9.79 -10.03 14.58
N GLY A 202 10.18 -8.90 15.16
CA GLY A 202 9.81 -7.58 14.65
C GLY A 202 8.77 -6.82 15.48
N ALA A 203 8.34 -7.37 16.62
CA ALA A 203 7.62 -6.57 17.61
C ALA A 203 8.50 -5.42 18.14
N LEU A 204 7.87 -4.35 18.65
CA LEU A 204 8.56 -3.15 19.16
C LEU A 204 9.55 -3.45 20.29
N ASP A 205 9.34 -4.53 21.03
CA ASP A 205 10.24 -4.99 22.10
C ASP A 205 11.37 -5.93 21.61
N GLY A 206 11.43 -6.19 20.30
CA GLY A 206 12.36 -7.12 19.67
C GLY A 206 11.91 -8.59 19.73
N GLY A 207 10.72 -8.87 20.27
CA GLY A 207 10.08 -10.18 20.31
C GLY A 207 9.32 -10.53 19.02
N GLY A 208 8.47 -11.56 19.12
CA GLY A 208 7.64 -12.01 18.00
C GLY A 208 6.45 -11.09 17.75
N ASN A 209 6.14 -10.83 16.47
CA ASN A 209 5.11 -9.90 16.04
C ASN A 209 3.74 -10.58 15.84
N ARG A 210 3.37 -11.50 16.73
CA ARG A 210 2.08 -12.23 16.69
C ARG A 210 1.82 -12.92 15.34
N PHE A 211 2.87 -13.34 14.64
CA PHE A 211 2.82 -13.88 13.27
C PHE A 211 2.20 -12.92 12.24
N ARG A 212 2.21 -11.61 12.48
CA ARG A 212 1.93 -10.61 11.45
C ARG A 212 3.12 -10.56 10.49
N LEU A 213 2.87 -10.63 9.18
CA LEU A 213 3.93 -10.40 8.19
C LEU A 213 4.21 -8.91 8.05
N ASP A 214 5.39 -8.47 8.49
CA ASP A 214 5.92 -7.14 8.22
C ASP A 214 6.77 -7.15 6.93
N THR A 215 7.23 -5.99 6.52
CA THR A 215 8.10 -5.77 5.37
C THR A 215 9.39 -6.60 5.42
N ARG A 216 9.89 -6.99 6.59
CA ARG A 216 11.03 -7.91 6.68
C ARG A 216 10.66 -9.30 6.20
N GLU A 217 9.59 -9.88 6.73
CA GLU A 217 9.12 -11.22 6.40
C GLU A 217 8.74 -11.28 4.93
N LEU A 218 8.06 -10.25 4.42
CA LEU A 218 7.73 -10.09 3.00
C LEU A 218 8.99 -9.97 2.10
N ASP A 219 10.13 -9.48 2.61
CA ASP A 219 11.41 -9.43 1.87
C ASP A 219 12.16 -10.77 1.87
N LEU A 220 11.80 -11.71 2.75
CA LEU A 220 12.52 -12.97 2.96
C LEU A 220 11.72 -14.21 2.50
N LEU A 221 10.41 -14.18 2.64
CA LEU A 221 9.53 -15.34 2.51
C LEU A 221 8.82 -15.39 1.16
N GLY A 222 8.42 -16.60 0.75
CA GLY A 222 7.87 -16.86 -0.57
C GLY A 222 8.97 -17.08 -1.62
N ASP A 223 8.56 -17.59 -2.78
CA ASP A 223 9.46 -17.90 -3.88
C ASP A 223 9.92 -16.60 -4.55
N GLU A 224 11.24 -16.35 -4.58
CA GLU A 224 11.80 -15.22 -5.32
C GLU A 224 11.71 -15.51 -6.82
N LEU A 225 10.94 -14.68 -7.54
CA LEU A 225 10.79 -14.82 -9.00
C LEU A 225 11.99 -14.21 -9.73
N PHE A 226 12.31 -12.98 -9.37
CA PHE A 226 13.45 -12.23 -9.89
C PHE A 226 13.72 -11.00 -9.00
N ARG A 227 14.87 -10.37 -9.24
CA ARG A 227 15.33 -9.20 -8.51
C ARG A 227 15.72 -8.09 -9.47
N ILE A 228 15.25 -6.88 -9.19
CA ILE A 228 15.61 -5.68 -9.96
C ILE A 228 16.71 -4.95 -9.21
N ALA A 229 17.85 -4.73 -9.85
CA ALA A 229 18.93 -3.93 -9.29
C ALA A 229 18.50 -2.46 -9.10
N LYS A 230 19.20 -1.73 -8.22
CA LYS A 230 18.97 -0.28 -8.08
C LYS A 230 19.14 0.43 -9.43
N ASN A 231 18.20 1.31 -9.76
CA ASN A 231 18.04 1.98 -11.06
C ASN A 231 17.77 1.04 -12.25
N GLY A 232 17.49 -0.23 -11.99
CA GLY A 232 17.13 -1.20 -13.01
C GLY A 232 15.70 -1.01 -13.54
N THR A 233 15.37 -1.72 -14.61
CA THR A 233 14.02 -1.80 -15.17
C THR A 233 13.76 -3.26 -15.51
N PRO A 234 12.62 -3.83 -15.12
CA PRO A 234 12.30 -5.20 -15.47
C PRO A 234 12.10 -5.34 -16.98
N SER A 235 12.60 -6.44 -17.53
CA SER A 235 12.39 -6.86 -18.91
C SER A 235 10.95 -7.32 -19.14
N ASP A 236 10.51 -7.36 -20.40
CA ASP A 236 9.18 -7.88 -20.73
C ASP A 236 9.01 -9.36 -20.38
N LYS A 237 10.11 -10.12 -20.39
CA LYS A 237 10.11 -11.51 -19.93
C LYS A 237 9.84 -11.61 -18.44
N GLU A 238 10.45 -10.75 -17.62
CA GLU A 238 10.19 -10.69 -16.18
C GLU A 238 8.76 -10.22 -15.87
N ILE A 239 8.24 -9.24 -16.62
CA ILE A 239 6.84 -8.82 -16.48
C ILE A 239 5.86 -9.95 -16.84
N ALA A 240 6.17 -10.75 -17.86
CA ALA A 240 5.35 -11.90 -18.24
C ALA A 240 5.36 -13.04 -17.21
N LEU A 241 6.29 -13.06 -16.24
CA LEU A 241 6.29 -14.02 -15.14
C LEU A 241 5.29 -13.68 -14.05
N LEU A 242 4.86 -12.40 -13.96
CA LEU A 242 4.01 -11.94 -12.87
C LEU A 242 2.64 -12.61 -12.90
N GLN A 243 2.08 -12.78 -11.71
CA GLN A 243 0.70 -13.20 -11.51
C GLN A 243 0.04 -12.34 -10.41
N PRO A 244 -1.30 -12.38 -10.29
CA PRO A 244 -1.97 -11.74 -9.18
C PRO A 244 -1.49 -12.27 -7.82
N GLY A 245 -1.30 -11.35 -6.88
CA GLY A 245 -0.83 -11.65 -5.53
C GLY A 245 0.69 -11.60 -5.36
N ASP A 246 1.47 -11.57 -6.45
CA ASP A 246 2.92 -11.36 -6.32
C ASP A 246 3.19 -10.02 -5.61
N ILE A 247 4.04 -10.06 -4.60
CA ILE A 247 4.43 -8.87 -3.85
C ILE A 247 5.71 -8.28 -4.44
N VAL A 248 5.79 -6.96 -4.40
CA VAL A 248 6.89 -6.20 -5.00
C VAL A 248 7.38 -5.19 -3.99
N GLY A 249 8.64 -5.30 -3.62
CA GLY A 249 9.20 -4.38 -2.64
C GLY A 249 10.58 -4.76 -2.16
N ARG A 250 10.89 -4.24 -0.99
CA ARG A 250 12.09 -4.52 -0.20
C ARG A 250 11.75 -4.22 1.26
N ASN A 251 12.56 -4.70 2.19
CA ASN A 251 12.40 -4.33 3.59
C ASN A 251 12.21 -2.80 3.75
N GLY A 252 11.13 -2.41 4.44
CA GLY A 252 10.66 -1.04 4.61
C GLY A 252 9.48 -0.62 3.74
N HIS A 253 9.21 -1.23 2.57
CA HIS A 253 8.01 -0.92 1.78
C HIS A 253 7.63 -2.00 0.76
N PHE A 254 6.34 -2.32 0.67
CA PHE A 254 5.78 -3.28 -0.28
C PHE A 254 4.50 -2.78 -0.96
N GLY A 255 4.23 -3.33 -2.13
CA GLY A 255 2.91 -3.37 -2.74
C GLY A 255 2.66 -4.73 -3.37
N ILE A 256 1.50 -4.86 -4.01
CA ILE A 256 0.99 -6.13 -4.54
C ILE A 256 0.59 -5.97 -6.00
N ILE A 257 0.76 -7.03 -6.79
CA ILE A 257 0.32 -7.09 -8.18
C ILE A 257 -1.13 -7.58 -8.26
N ALA A 258 -1.94 -6.83 -9.01
CA ALA A 258 -3.25 -7.26 -9.45
C ALA A 258 -3.38 -7.04 -10.95
N PHE A 259 -4.18 -7.87 -11.61
CA PHE A 259 -4.44 -7.83 -13.04
C PHE A 259 -5.77 -7.13 -13.31
N LEU A 260 -5.73 -6.10 -14.13
CA LEU A 260 -6.90 -5.38 -14.63
C LEU A 260 -6.96 -5.57 -16.15
N ASN A 261 -8.03 -6.20 -16.64
CA ASN A 261 -8.22 -6.49 -18.08
C ASN A 261 -7.01 -7.19 -18.74
N GLY A 262 -6.39 -8.13 -18.02
CA GLY A 262 -5.24 -8.90 -18.50
C GLY A 262 -3.89 -8.19 -18.42
N GLU A 263 -3.83 -6.96 -17.90
CA GLU A 263 -2.59 -6.22 -17.68
C GLU A 263 -2.22 -6.18 -16.19
N ALA A 264 -0.93 -6.29 -15.87
CA ALA A 264 -0.42 -6.23 -14.50
C ALA A 264 -0.28 -4.79 -13.99
N TYR A 265 -0.87 -4.53 -12.83
CA TYR A 265 -0.81 -3.26 -12.11
C TYR A 265 -0.26 -3.46 -10.70
N TYR A 266 0.48 -2.47 -10.23
CA TYR A 266 1.00 -2.37 -8.88
C TYR A 266 0.05 -1.53 -8.02
N PHE A 267 -0.32 -2.09 -6.86
CA PHE A 267 -1.19 -1.49 -5.86
C PHE A 267 -0.42 -1.27 -4.56
N GLU A 268 -0.65 -0.13 -3.91
CA GLU A 268 -0.12 0.18 -2.58
C GLU A 268 -1.08 1.07 -1.81
N SER A 269 -1.05 1.01 -0.47
CA SER A 269 -1.99 1.73 0.39
C SER A 269 -1.81 3.25 0.41
N GLY A 270 -0.59 3.74 0.14
CA GLY A 270 -0.27 5.16 0.31
C GLY A 270 0.23 5.92 -0.92
N GLY A 271 0.44 5.26 -2.05
CA GLY A 271 0.94 5.94 -3.26
C GLY A 271 2.30 6.62 -3.08
N TRP A 272 3.15 6.12 -2.17
CA TRP A 272 4.43 6.74 -1.78
C TRP A 272 5.54 6.50 -2.79
N VAL A 273 5.51 5.36 -3.48
CA VAL A 273 6.62 4.90 -4.31
C VAL A 273 6.47 5.41 -5.73
N VAL A 274 5.25 5.32 -6.26
CA VAL A 274 4.91 5.75 -7.61
C VAL A 274 4.37 7.18 -7.61
N PRO A 275 4.42 7.92 -8.73
CA PRO A 275 4.01 9.32 -8.77
C PRO A 275 2.63 9.52 -8.12
N VAL A 276 2.44 10.65 -7.42
CA VAL A 276 1.20 10.99 -6.73
C VAL A 276 0.07 11.09 -7.75
N ASN A 277 -0.61 9.97 -7.94
CA ASN A 277 -1.56 9.77 -9.01
C ASN A 277 -2.97 9.64 -8.42
N GLY A 278 -3.27 10.46 -7.42
CA GLY A 278 -4.51 10.37 -6.65
C GLY A 278 -4.75 8.98 -6.06
N GLY A 279 -3.65 8.27 -5.75
CA GLY A 279 -3.67 6.92 -5.21
C GLY A 279 -4.20 5.84 -6.16
N ASN A 280 -4.30 6.06 -7.48
CA ASN A 280 -4.72 4.99 -8.41
C ASN A 280 -3.56 4.03 -8.72
N PRO A 281 -3.84 2.75 -9.04
CA PRO A 281 -2.82 1.77 -9.38
C PRO A 281 -2.06 2.15 -10.67
N VAL A 282 -0.81 1.72 -10.77
CA VAL A 282 0.12 2.04 -11.87
C VAL A 282 0.55 0.76 -12.56
N LYS A 283 0.79 0.77 -13.88
CA LYS A 283 1.30 -0.40 -14.60
C LYS A 283 2.56 -0.95 -13.93
N ALA A 284 2.62 -2.26 -13.71
CA ALA A 284 3.64 -2.90 -12.88
C ALA A 284 5.08 -2.55 -13.32
N LYS A 285 5.35 -2.57 -14.63
CA LYS A 285 6.67 -2.24 -15.19
C LYS A 285 7.13 -0.83 -14.84
N ALA A 286 6.26 0.16 -15.00
CA ALA A 286 6.55 1.55 -14.68
C ALA A 286 6.73 1.75 -13.17
N ALA A 287 5.86 1.13 -12.37
CA ALA A 287 5.94 1.16 -10.92
C ALA A 287 7.27 0.58 -10.39
N MET A 288 7.66 -0.59 -10.88
CA MET A 288 8.92 -1.25 -10.52
C MET A 288 10.15 -0.44 -10.91
N LYS A 289 10.18 0.12 -12.13
CA LYS A 289 11.25 1.04 -12.57
C LYS A 289 11.39 2.22 -11.61
N LYS A 290 10.26 2.83 -11.21
CA LYS A 290 10.25 3.96 -10.27
C LYS A 290 10.75 3.55 -8.89
N PHE A 291 10.25 2.43 -8.37
CA PHE A 291 10.60 1.94 -7.04
C PHE A 291 12.08 1.55 -6.92
N ALA A 292 12.66 1.03 -8.00
CA ALA A 292 14.06 0.61 -8.07
C ALA A 292 15.04 1.79 -8.02
N GLN A 293 14.59 3.04 -8.20
CA GLN A 293 15.45 4.23 -8.07
C GLN A 293 16.03 4.37 -6.65
N ASN A 294 15.30 3.89 -5.65
CA ASN A 294 15.65 4.03 -4.24
C ASN A 294 16.37 2.80 -3.65
N GLY A 295 16.48 1.70 -4.39
CA GLY A 295 17.10 0.46 -3.90
C GLY A 295 16.84 -0.72 -4.81
N TYR A 296 17.39 -1.89 -4.48
CA TYR A 296 16.97 -3.13 -5.16
C TYR A 296 15.51 -3.43 -4.84
N LEU A 297 14.87 -4.24 -5.68
CA LEU A 297 13.54 -4.78 -5.43
C LEU A 297 13.56 -6.29 -5.59
N THR A 298 12.84 -6.98 -4.72
CA THR A 298 12.53 -8.39 -4.88
C THR A 298 11.06 -8.53 -5.26
N ILE A 299 10.80 -9.46 -6.17
CA ILE A 299 9.45 -9.87 -6.54
C ILE A 299 9.27 -11.28 -6.00
N ARG A 300 8.25 -11.48 -5.17
CA ARG A 300 8.05 -12.74 -4.45
C ARG A 300 6.63 -13.25 -4.59
N ARG A 301 6.53 -14.58 -4.58
CA ARG A 301 5.30 -15.32 -4.82
C ARG A 301 4.97 -16.22 -3.64
N CYS A 302 3.69 -16.25 -3.29
CA CYS A 302 3.16 -17.17 -2.28
C CYS A 302 2.39 -18.34 -2.89
N LEU A 303 1.57 -18.09 -3.91
CA LEU A 303 0.70 -19.11 -4.52
C LEU A 303 1.35 -19.62 -5.81
N ASN A 304 1.40 -20.92 -6.02
CA ASN A 304 1.90 -21.53 -7.26
C ASN A 304 0.76 -22.12 -8.08
#